data_AF-A0A8T9C6F2-F1
#
_entry.id   AF-A0A8T9C6F2-F1
#
_cell.length_a   1.000
_cell.length_b   1.000
_cell.length_c   1.000
_cell.angle_alpha   90.00
_cell.angle_beta   90.00
_cell.angle_gamma   90.00
#
_symmetry.space_group_name_H-M   'P 1'
#
loop_
_entity.id
_entity.type
_entity.pdbx_description
1 polymer ?
#
loop_
_entity_poly.entity_id
_entity_poly.type
_entity_poly.pdbx_seq_one_letter_code
_entity_poly.pdbx_strand_id
1 'polypeptide(L)'
;MASTSDEGPKPPRDRISAKSTADPILRNALRYTISAKEYETLHKYIISRSKVLKRSAPTVSKVEKLVEKPGRDDYNASAVRASLRVFLATGAGLKAWGAISERFLGRDRVRGKRIPLWKSPNLRLSLSLSTILLLHRILFRFFTRLRAHLLTPEARPFRQRNKRTSKTLTSSLAPAVGASLAGFMLAVYPSDQLRVTISIYALSRAAEFAYNHAEDEGWIWGKEGSRWERPWWWGSWLLYPLTCGQLLHAFVFDRDCFPTTYGNFILKNSPEYIQHRPRDYPSTLSWPSTNEIVDNLAEMARLNYP
;
A
#
# COMPACT_ATOMS: atom_id res chain seq x y z
N MET A 1 -55.93 -11.66 61.82
CA MET A 1 -55.96 -11.85 60.36
C MET A 1 -54.54 -11.67 59.85
N ALA A 2 -53.89 -12.76 59.46
CA ALA A 2 -52.52 -12.76 58.95
C ALA A 2 -52.56 -12.52 57.43
N SER A 3 -51.91 -11.48 56.94
CA SER A 3 -51.72 -11.23 55.51
C SER A 3 -50.38 -11.82 55.06
N THR A 4 -50.46 -12.94 54.35
CA THR A 4 -49.35 -13.63 53.72
C THR A 4 -48.82 -12.83 52.52
N SER A 5 -47.50 -12.65 52.53
CA SER A 5 -46.63 -12.15 51.48
C SER A 5 -46.69 -13.01 50.20
N ASP A 6 -46.85 -12.37 49.04
CA ASP A 6 -46.68 -13.00 47.73
C ASP A 6 -45.49 -12.32 47.00
N GLU A 7 -44.30 -12.89 47.18
CA GLU A 7 -43.08 -12.49 46.45
C GLU A 7 -43.03 -13.34 45.16
N GLY A 8 -43.37 -12.73 44.03
CA GLY A 8 -43.32 -13.38 42.71
C GLY A 8 -41.91 -13.85 42.33
N PRO A 9 -41.79 -14.84 41.42
CA PRO A 9 -40.54 -15.54 41.17
C PRO A 9 -39.51 -14.63 40.47
N LYS A 10 -38.36 -14.42 41.12
CA LYS A 10 -37.20 -13.73 40.56
C LYS A 10 -36.69 -14.47 39.31
N PRO A 11 -36.36 -13.76 38.21
CA PRO A 11 -35.87 -14.40 36.99
C PRO A 11 -34.57 -15.16 37.26
N PRO A 12 -34.33 -16.29 36.58
CA PRO A 12 -33.14 -17.09 36.83
C PRO A 12 -31.90 -16.28 36.46
N ARG A 13 -31.00 -16.10 37.44
CA ARG A 13 -29.66 -15.58 37.20
C ARG A 13 -28.91 -16.61 36.34
N ASP A 14 -28.65 -16.26 35.09
CA ASP A 14 -27.83 -17.05 34.18
C ASP A 14 -26.47 -17.36 34.83
N ARG A 15 -26.29 -18.62 35.23
CA ARG A 15 -25.02 -19.13 35.72
C ARG A 15 -24.08 -19.23 34.51
N ILE A 16 -23.05 -18.38 34.50
CA ILE A 16 -22.00 -18.36 33.47
C ILE A 16 -21.24 -19.69 33.52
N SER A 17 -21.58 -20.63 32.64
CA SER A 17 -20.88 -21.90 32.43
C SER A 17 -19.57 -21.66 31.67
N ALA A 18 -18.52 -22.46 31.87
CA ALA A 18 -17.28 -22.38 31.08
C ALA A 18 -17.47 -22.56 29.56
N LYS A 19 -18.63 -23.07 29.11
CA LYS A 19 -19.05 -23.07 27.70
C LYS A 19 -19.46 -21.67 27.20
N SER A 20 -19.92 -20.81 28.11
CA SER A 20 -20.27 -19.40 27.89
C SER A 20 -19.04 -18.50 27.77
N THR A 21 -17.86 -18.86 28.30
CA THR A 21 -16.61 -18.10 28.14
C THR A 21 -15.85 -18.41 26.85
N ALA A 22 -16.06 -19.59 26.25
CA ALA A 22 -15.59 -19.89 24.89
C ALA A 22 -16.39 -19.12 23.81
N ASP A 23 -17.68 -18.84 24.07
CA ASP A 23 -18.57 -18.13 23.16
C ASP A 23 -18.14 -16.67 22.84
N PRO A 24 -17.66 -15.82 23.78
CA PRO A 24 -17.24 -14.45 23.49
C PRO A 24 -15.93 -14.39 22.69
N ILE A 25 -14.98 -15.29 22.95
CA ILE A 25 -13.73 -15.35 22.20
C ILE A 25 -14.01 -15.84 20.78
N LEU A 26 -14.77 -16.94 20.64
CA LEU A 26 -15.19 -17.46 19.34
C LEU A 26 -16.02 -16.43 18.56
N ARG A 27 -16.94 -15.73 19.24
CA ARG A 27 -17.74 -14.66 18.66
C ARG A 27 -16.87 -13.52 18.15
N ASN A 28 -15.92 -13.04 18.96
CA ASN A 28 -15.03 -11.97 18.56
C ASN A 28 -14.15 -12.43 17.39
N ALA A 29 -13.58 -13.64 17.47
CA ALA A 29 -12.80 -14.22 16.39
C ALA A 29 -13.60 -14.24 15.08
N LEU A 30 -14.79 -14.86 15.08
CA LEU A 30 -15.66 -14.92 13.90
C LEU A 30 -16.00 -13.54 13.36
N ARG A 31 -16.34 -12.58 14.23
CA ARG A 31 -16.67 -11.20 13.83
C ARG A 31 -15.50 -10.49 13.13
N TYR A 32 -14.27 -10.71 13.59
CA TYR A 32 -13.08 -10.06 13.05
C TYR A 32 -12.46 -10.82 11.87
N THR A 33 -12.69 -12.12 11.71
CA THR A 33 -12.06 -12.92 10.65
C THR A 33 -12.96 -13.18 9.45
N ILE A 34 -14.27 -13.39 9.64
CA ILE A 34 -15.17 -13.90 8.59
C ILE A 34 -16.49 -13.11 8.56
N SER A 35 -16.97 -12.78 7.36
CA SER A 35 -18.31 -12.20 7.17
C SER A 35 -19.42 -13.25 7.27
N ALA A 36 -20.64 -12.87 7.66
CA ALA A 36 -21.77 -13.80 7.73
C ALA A 36 -22.01 -14.53 6.38
N LYS A 37 -21.97 -13.78 5.26
CA LYS A 37 -22.08 -14.33 3.90
C LYS A 37 -20.93 -15.27 3.51
N GLU A 38 -19.71 -14.99 4.00
CA GLU A 38 -18.54 -15.85 3.75
C GLU A 38 -18.59 -17.12 4.59
N TYR A 39 -19.13 -17.03 5.80
CA TYR A 39 -19.38 -18.21 6.61
C TYR A 39 -20.44 -19.12 5.99
N GLU A 40 -21.50 -18.54 5.42
CA GLU A 40 -22.54 -19.29 4.71
C GLU A 40 -21.96 -20.07 3.53
N THR A 41 -21.13 -19.43 2.68
CA THR A 41 -20.50 -20.10 1.54
C THR A 41 -19.51 -21.16 2.01
N LEU A 42 -18.67 -20.87 3.00
CA LEU A 42 -17.75 -21.84 3.60
C LEU A 42 -18.51 -23.03 4.20
N HIS A 43 -19.66 -22.76 4.85
CA HIS A 43 -20.50 -23.80 5.41
C HIS A 43 -21.10 -24.68 4.31
N LYS A 44 -21.60 -24.06 3.23
CA LYS A 44 -22.20 -24.75 2.09
C LYS A 44 -21.21 -25.63 1.33
N TYR A 45 -19.96 -25.19 1.15
CA TYR A 45 -18.98 -25.91 0.31
C TYR A 45 -18.00 -26.80 1.08
N ILE A 46 -17.60 -26.43 2.30
CA ILE A 46 -16.51 -27.10 3.04
C ILE A 46 -17.03 -27.81 4.28
N ILE A 47 -17.77 -27.12 5.15
CA ILE A 47 -18.24 -27.70 6.43
C ILE A 47 -19.32 -28.76 6.19
N SER A 48 -20.22 -28.53 5.22
CA SER A 48 -21.28 -29.48 4.87
C SER A 48 -20.74 -30.83 4.37
N ARG A 49 -19.59 -30.80 3.68
CA ARG A 49 -18.95 -31.98 3.08
C ARG A 49 -18.08 -32.77 4.05
N SER A 50 -17.74 -32.20 5.21
CA SER A 50 -16.81 -32.82 6.17
C SER A 50 -17.53 -33.23 7.45
N LYS A 51 -17.56 -34.55 7.73
CA LYS A 51 -18.21 -35.12 8.93
C LYS A 51 -17.59 -34.62 10.24
N VAL A 52 -16.29 -34.33 10.25
CA VAL A 52 -15.54 -33.87 11.42
C VAL A 52 -15.85 -32.40 11.74
N LEU A 53 -15.82 -31.53 10.73
CA LEU A 53 -16.05 -30.09 10.91
C LEU A 53 -17.52 -29.78 11.22
N LYS A 54 -18.46 -30.57 10.66
CA LYS A 54 -19.90 -30.45 10.93
C LYS A 54 -20.27 -30.64 12.41
N ARG A 55 -19.50 -31.41 13.18
CA ARG A 55 -19.75 -31.66 14.61
C ARG A 55 -19.37 -30.50 15.52
N SER A 56 -18.38 -29.69 15.11
CA SER A 56 -17.81 -28.62 15.94
C SER A 56 -18.13 -27.21 15.44
N ALA A 57 -18.67 -27.07 14.22
CA ALA A 57 -18.97 -25.77 13.63
C ALA A 57 -20.35 -25.22 14.08
N PRO A 58 -20.45 -23.93 14.42
CA PRO A 58 -21.71 -23.29 14.75
C PRO A 58 -22.66 -23.21 13.53
N THR A 59 -23.97 -23.26 13.75
CA THR A 59 -24.97 -23.11 12.68
C THR A 59 -24.91 -21.70 12.06
N VAL A 60 -25.20 -21.59 10.76
CA VAL A 60 -25.18 -20.32 10.00
C VAL A 60 -26.03 -19.23 10.66
N SER A 61 -27.25 -19.57 11.08
CA SER A 61 -28.17 -18.65 11.78
C SER A 61 -27.65 -18.18 13.14
N LYS A 62 -26.85 -19.00 13.83
CA LYS A 62 -26.17 -18.62 15.07
C LYS A 62 -25.07 -17.60 14.78
N VAL A 63 -24.29 -17.80 13.70
CA VAL A 63 -23.22 -16.87 13.30
C VAL A 63 -23.78 -15.54 12.79
N GLU A 64 -24.85 -15.57 12.00
CA GLU A 64 -25.54 -14.36 11.52
C GLU A 64 -26.01 -13.49 12.69
N LYS A 65 -26.71 -14.07 13.67
CA LYS A 65 -27.11 -13.35 14.90
C LYS A 65 -25.94 -12.87 15.77
N LEU A 66 -24.79 -13.54 15.70
CA LEU A 66 -23.59 -13.17 16.46
C LEU A 66 -22.83 -11.99 15.82
N VAL A 67 -22.80 -11.95 14.49
CA VAL A 67 -22.12 -10.94 13.67
C VAL A 67 -23.01 -9.72 13.45
N GLU A 68 -24.27 -9.92 13.04
CA GLU A 68 -25.27 -8.86 12.84
C GLU A 68 -25.96 -8.54 14.17
N LYS A 69 -25.29 -7.75 15.01
CA LYS A 69 -25.96 -7.10 16.14
C LYS A 69 -26.51 -5.75 15.66
N PRO A 70 -27.85 -5.56 15.55
CA PRO A 70 -28.41 -4.30 15.11
C PRO A 70 -27.98 -3.17 16.05
N GLY A 71 -27.50 -2.05 15.49
CA GLY A 71 -27.10 -0.85 16.23
C GLY A 71 -25.63 -0.77 16.67
N ARG A 72 -24.80 -1.82 16.49
CA ARG A 72 -23.36 -1.74 16.78
C ARG A 72 -22.55 -1.53 15.51
N ASP A 73 -21.73 -0.48 15.53
CA ASP A 73 -20.82 -0.14 14.43
C ASP A 73 -19.83 -1.28 14.10
N ASP A 74 -19.99 -1.85 12.91
CA ASP A 74 -19.30 -3.06 12.45
C ASP A 74 -18.07 -2.78 11.57
N TYR A 75 -17.72 -1.50 11.44
CA TYR A 75 -16.65 -1.06 10.55
C TYR A 75 -15.24 -1.47 11.00
N ASN A 76 -14.95 -1.48 12.30
CA ASN A 76 -13.65 -1.93 12.77
C ASN A 76 -13.47 -3.42 12.43
N ALA A 77 -14.54 -4.20 12.57
CA ALA A 77 -14.56 -5.59 12.15
C ALA A 77 -14.42 -5.73 10.63
N SER A 78 -15.08 -4.87 9.84
CA SER A 78 -14.95 -4.89 8.37
C SER A 78 -13.57 -4.45 7.87
N ALA A 79 -12.92 -3.50 8.56
CA ALA A 79 -11.56 -3.06 8.27
C ALA A 79 -10.55 -4.17 8.54
N VAL A 80 -10.68 -4.88 9.68
CA VAL A 80 -9.85 -6.04 10.00
C VAL A 80 -10.06 -7.16 8.97
N ARG A 81 -11.30 -7.50 8.63
CA ARG A 81 -11.62 -8.49 7.59
C ARG A 81 -11.00 -8.12 6.23
N ALA A 82 -11.12 -6.86 5.80
CA ALA A 82 -10.52 -6.41 4.55
C ALA A 82 -8.99 -6.49 4.57
N SER A 83 -8.35 -6.09 5.67
CA SER A 83 -6.89 -6.18 5.83
C SER A 83 -6.39 -7.63 5.82
N LEU A 84 -7.16 -8.56 6.40
CA LEU A 84 -6.85 -9.99 6.39
C LEU A 84 -6.97 -10.57 4.97
N ARG A 85 -8.02 -10.18 4.22
CA ARG A 85 -8.16 -10.59 2.82
C ARG A 85 -7.00 -10.08 1.97
N VAL A 86 -6.58 -8.83 2.14
CA VAL A 86 -5.43 -8.29 1.40
C VAL A 86 -4.16 -9.03 1.78
N PHE A 87 -3.93 -9.30 3.07
CA PHE A 87 -2.79 -10.10 3.51
C PHE A 87 -2.75 -11.47 2.83
N LEU A 88 -3.88 -12.19 2.83
CA LEU A 88 -3.98 -13.52 2.23
C LEU A 88 -3.89 -13.46 0.70
N ALA A 89 -4.55 -12.50 0.05
CA ALA A 89 -4.54 -12.33 -1.40
C ALA A 89 -3.15 -11.97 -1.93
N THR A 90 -2.47 -11.00 -1.29
CA THR A 90 -1.09 -10.63 -1.64
C THR A 90 -0.13 -11.78 -1.38
N GLY A 91 -0.27 -12.47 -0.24
CA GLY A 91 0.57 -13.63 0.09
C GLY A 91 0.40 -14.79 -0.91
N ALA A 92 -0.83 -15.10 -1.30
CA ALA A 92 -1.13 -16.09 -2.33
C ALA A 92 -0.62 -15.67 -3.71
N GLY A 93 -0.84 -14.40 -4.09
CA GLY A 93 -0.38 -13.83 -5.36
C GLY A 93 1.15 -13.88 -5.51
N LEU A 94 1.90 -13.53 -4.46
CA LEU A 94 3.36 -13.61 -4.48
C LEU A 94 3.87 -15.05 -4.57
N LYS A 95 3.20 -16.01 -3.92
CA LYS A 95 3.55 -17.43 -4.06
C LYS A 95 3.24 -17.96 -5.46
N ALA A 96 2.09 -17.59 -6.02
CA ALA A 96 1.72 -17.94 -7.39
C ALA A 96 2.70 -17.34 -8.40
N TRP A 97 3.10 -16.07 -8.21
CA TRP A 97 4.12 -15.41 -9.02
C TRP A 97 5.47 -16.12 -8.95
N GLY A 98 5.89 -16.54 -7.75
CA GLY A 98 7.07 -17.38 -7.58
C GLY A 98 6.99 -18.66 -8.42
N ALA A 99 5.90 -19.43 -8.26
CA ALA A 99 5.71 -20.68 -9.01
C ALA A 99 5.64 -20.50 -10.54
N ILE A 100 5.00 -19.41 -11.02
CA ILE A 100 4.91 -19.08 -12.44
C ILE A 100 6.29 -18.68 -12.98
N SER A 101 7.01 -17.81 -12.28
CA SER A 101 8.33 -17.35 -12.72
C SER A 101 9.39 -18.46 -12.69
N GLU A 102 9.30 -19.40 -11.75
CA GLU A 102 10.11 -20.63 -11.75
C GLU A 102 9.81 -21.50 -12.98
N ARG A 103 8.53 -21.60 -13.38
CA ARG A 103 8.11 -22.47 -14.48
C ARG A 103 8.36 -21.86 -15.87
N PHE A 104 8.25 -20.55 -16.01
CA PHE A 104 8.30 -19.88 -17.32
C PHE A 104 9.58 -19.08 -17.57
N LEU A 105 10.19 -18.47 -16.54
CA LEU A 105 11.39 -17.64 -16.72
C LEU A 105 12.69 -18.38 -16.44
N GLY A 106 12.64 -19.70 -16.16
CA GLY A 106 13.82 -20.52 -15.87
C GLY A 106 14.64 -19.98 -14.69
N ARG A 107 14.00 -19.23 -13.78
CA ARG A 107 14.69 -18.66 -12.62
C ARG A 107 15.11 -19.83 -11.76
N ASP A 108 16.41 -20.04 -11.62
CA ASP A 108 16.96 -21.15 -10.85
C ASP A 108 16.29 -21.23 -9.49
N ARG A 109 15.94 -22.44 -9.08
CA ARG A 109 15.64 -22.74 -7.67
C ARG A 109 16.90 -22.41 -6.90
N VAL A 110 17.03 -21.17 -6.44
CA VAL A 110 17.97 -20.82 -5.39
C VAL A 110 17.48 -21.62 -4.20
N ARG A 111 18.08 -22.80 -4.01
CA ARG A 111 17.85 -23.75 -2.93
C ARG A 111 18.41 -23.11 -1.66
N GLY A 112 17.85 -21.96 -1.30
CA GLY A 112 18.28 -21.12 -0.21
C GLY A 112 17.89 -21.78 1.10
N LYS A 113 18.80 -21.72 2.08
CA LYS A 113 18.58 -22.08 3.49
C LYS A 113 17.18 -21.63 3.93
N ARG A 114 16.45 -22.47 4.67
CA ARG A 114 15.11 -22.14 5.20
C ARG A 114 15.18 -20.83 5.98
N ILE A 115 14.82 -19.72 5.34
CA ILE A 115 14.72 -18.42 5.98
C ILE A 115 13.53 -18.52 6.94
N PRO A 116 13.67 -18.11 8.21
CA PRO A 116 12.54 -18.11 9.14
C PRO A 116 11.40 -17.26 8.56
N LEU A 117 10.16 -17.72 8.72
CA LEU A 117 8.97 -17.14 8.08
C LEU A 117 8.86 -15.61 8.27
N TRP A 118 9.24 -15.11 9.44
CA TRP A 118 9.26 -13.68 9.83
C TRP A 118 10.32 -12.83 9.09
N LYS A 119 11.34 -13.46 8.52
CA LYS A 119 12.36 -12.81 7.68
C LYS A 119 12.04 -12.94 6.18
N SER A 120 10.95 -13.58 5.79
CA SER A 120 10.60 -13.68 4.37
C SER A 120 10.11 -12.33 3.82
N PRO A 121 10.66 -11.84 2.70
CA PRO A 121 10.28 -10.54 2.12
C PRO A 121 8.82 -10.53 1.66
N ASN A 122 8.32 -11.65 1.13
CA ASN A 122 6.94 -11.79 0.69
C ASN A 122 5.92 -11.65 1.84
N LEU A 123 6.22 -12.21 3.01
CA LEU A 123 5.36 -12.06 4.19
C LEU A 123 5.40 -10.63 4.71
N ARG A 124 6.58 -9.99 4.70
CA ARG A 124 6.72 -8.58 5.10
C ARG A 124 5.99 -7.64 4.16
N LEU A 125 5.98 -7.90 2.85
CA LEU A 125 5.24 -7.11 1.86
C LEU A 125 3.73 -7.26 2.08
N SER A 126 3.26 -8.50 2.20
CA SER A 126 1.85 -8.78 2.45
C SER A 126 1.39 -8.14 3.76
N LEU A 127 2.25 -8.21 4.79
CA LEU A 127 2.02 -7.57 6.09
C LEU A 127 1.98 -6.05 5.96
N SER A 128 2.94 -5.42 5.26
CA SER A 128 2.97 -3.97 5.10
C SER A 128 1.75 -3.45 4.35
N LEU A 129 1.32 -4.09 3.25
CA LEU A 129 0.12 -3.66 2.52
C LEU A 129 -1.16 -3.83 3.37
N SER A 130 -1.26 -4.93 4.10
CA SER A 130 -2.37 -5.18 5.02
C SER A 130 -2.45 -4.13 6.13
N THR A 131 -1.32 -3.80 6.76
CA THR A 131 -1.27 -2.80 7.84
C THR A 131 -1.52 -1.40 7.31
N ILE A 132 -1.04 -1.04 6.11
CA ILE A 132 -1.38 0.22 5.44
C ILE A 132 -2.90 0.34 5.30
N LEU A 133 -3.59 -0.66 4.75
CA LEU A 133 -5.05 -0.59 4.57
C LEU A 133 -5.82 -0.54 5.89
N LEU A 134 -5.40 -1.34 6.88
CA LEU A 134 -6.01 -1.35 8.21
C LEU A 134 -5.90 0.02 8.86
N LEU A 135 -4.70 0.59 8.91
CA LEU A 135 -4.45 1.89 9.53
C LEU A 135 -5.12 3.01 8.74
N HIS A 136 -5.09 2.96 7.41
CA HIS A 136 -5.76 3.97 6.58
C HIS A 136 -7.25 4.06 6.92
N ARG A 137 -7.95 2.91 6.99
CA ARG A 137 -9.39 2.88 7.33
C ARG A 137 -9.66 3.33 8.75
N ILE A 138 -8.84 2.89 9.72
CA ILE A 138 -9.02 3.26 11.14
C ILE A 138 -8.74 4.75 11.34
N LEU A 139 -7.64 5.27 10.80
CA LEU A 139 -7.25 6.67 10.90
C LEU A 139 -8.26 7.57 10.19
N PHE A 140 -8.65 7.24 8.96
CA PHE A 140 -9.66 7.99 8.22
C PHE A 140 -10.97 8.11 9.03
N ARG A 141 -11.41 6.99 9.61
CA ARG A 141 -12.58 7.01 10.48
C ARG A 141 -12.37 7.81 11.76
N PHE A 142 -11.21 7.66 12.38
CA PHE A 142 -10.87 8.38 13.60
C PHE A 142 -10.90 9.89 13.35
N PHE A 143 -10.26 10.38 12.28
CA PHE A 143 -10.24 11.80 11.94
C PHE A 143 -11.59 12.33 11.49
N THR A 144 -12.39 11.55 10.74
CA THR A 144 -13.78 11.96 10.40
C THR A 144 -14.65 12.08 11.65
N ARG A 145 -14.57 11.12 12.58
CA ARG A 145 -15.27 11.22 13.87
C ARG A 145 -14.74 12.38 14.70
N LEU A 146 -13.43 12.54 14.81
CA LEU A 146 -12.80 13.63 15.55
C LEU A 146 -13.28 14.99 15.02
N ARG A 147 -13.29 15.17 13.70
CA ARG A 147 -13.84 16.37 13.04
C ARG A 147 -15.31 16.58 13.41
N ALA A 148 -16.14 15.54 13.36
CA ALA A 148 -17.55 15.62 13.74
C ALA A 148 -17.72 16.07 15.21
N HIS A 149 -16.94 15.51 16.14
CA HIS A 149 -16.98 15.90 17.55
C HIS A 149 -16.48 17.33 17.76
N LEU A 150 -15.44 17.77 17.05
CA LEU A 150 -14.91 19.14 17.14
C LEU A 150 -15.86 20.20 16.55
N LEU A 151 -16.77 19.82 15.66
CA LEU A 151 -17.78 20.71 15.11
C LEU A 151 -18.99 20.91 16.05
N THR A 152 -19.18 20.02 17.03
CA THR A 152 -20.27 20.14 18.02
C THR A 152 -20.18 21.44 18.83
N PRO A 153 -21.31 21.98 19.32
CA PRO A 153 -21.31 23.17 20.15
C PRO A 153 -20.58 22.96 21.49
N GLU A 154 -20.52 21.73 21.99
CA GLU A 154 -19.84 21.37 23.24
C GLU A 154 -18.31 21.53 23.15
N ALA A 155 -17.73 21.40 21.96
CA ALA A 155 -16.29 21.55 21.73
C ALA A 155 -15.84 23.01 21.53
N ARG A 156 -16.73 24.01 21.67
CA ARG A 156 -16.40 25.46 21.60
C ARG A 156 -15.22 25.89 22.49
N PRO A 157 -15.14 25.55 23.79
CA PRO A 157 -14.03 25.98 24.64
C PRO A 157 -12.67 25.45 24.16
N PHE A 158 -12.63 24.22 23.63
CA PHE A 158 -11.40 23.66 23.03
C PHE A 158 -10.96 24.43 21.78
N ARG A 159 -11.90 24.81 20.92
CA ARG A 159 -11.61 25.61 19.71
C ARG A 159 -11.10 27.00 20.02
N GLN A 160 -11.63 27.63 21.06
CA GLN A 160 -11.19 28.96 21.49
C GLN A 160 -9.79 28.92 22.10
N ARG A 161 -9.47 27.86 22.87
CA ARG A 161 -8.15 27.66 23.48
C ARG A 161 -7.06 27.40 22.43
N ASN A 162 -7.33 26.57 21.42
CA ASN A 162 -6.33 26.16 20.43
C ASN A 162 -6.76 26.46 18.98
N LYS A 163 -6.80 27.75 18.62
CA LYS A 163 -7.31 28.22 17.32
C LYS A 163 -6.63 27.56 16.10
N ARG A 164 -5.30 27.40 16.12
CA ARG A 164 -4.52 26.84 14.99
C ARG A 164 -4.79 25.35 14.79
N THR A 165 -4.69 24.56 15.85
CA THR A 165 -4.89 23.10 15.77
C THR A 165 -6.34 22.75 15.50
N SER A 166 -7.29 23.52 16.03
CA SER A 166 -8.69 23.31 15.71
C SER A 166 -8.99 23.61 14.25
N LYS A 167 -8.43 24.70 13.69
CA LYS A 167 -8.60 25.02 12.26
C LYS A 167 -8.08 23.92 11.36
N THR A 168 -6.88 23.38 11.64
CA THR A 168 -6.32 22.26 10.87
C THR A 168 -7.18 21.01 10.99
N LEU A 169 -7.56 20.59 12.20
CA LEU A 169 -8.37 19.38 12.45
C LEU A 169 -9.81 19.47 11.92
N THR A 170 -10.37 20.69 11.78
CA THR A 170 -11.71 20.89 11.21
C THR A 170 -11.72 20.98 9.67
N SER A 171 -10.55 21.12 9.04
CA SER A 171 -10.44 21.23 7.58
C SER A 171 -11.01 19.99 6.88
N SER A 172 -11.51 20.17 5.65
CA SER A 172 -12.04 19.07 4.83
C SER A 172 -10.98 18.01 4.52
N LEU A 173 -9.72 18.44 4.36
CA LEU A 173 -8.59 17.58 4.02
C LEU A 173 -8.00 16.83 5.22
N ALA A 174 -8.29 17.24 6.46
CA ALA A 174 -7.70 16.62 7.65
C ALA A 174 -7.88 15.10 7.73
N PRO A 175 -9.06 14.50 7.43
CA PRO A 175 -9.19 13.06 7.46
C PRO A 175 -8.39 12.34 6.37
N ALA A 176 -8.27 12.93 5.18
CA ALA A 176 -7.48 12.35 4.09
C ALA A 176 -5.98 12.40 4.39
N VAL A 177 -5.48 13.56 4.84
CA VAL A 177 -4.07 13.74 5.23
C VAL A 177 -3.72 12.90 6.46
N GLY A 178 -4.61 12.83 7.45
CA GLY A 178 -4.39 11.97 8.62
C GLY A 178 -4.36 10.48 8.25
N ALA A 179 -5.16 10.06 7.27
CA ALA A 179 -5.17 8.67 6.80
C ALA A 179 -3.97 8.33 5.91
N SER A 180 -3.32 9.30 5.26
CA SER A 180 -2.12 9.06 4.45
C SER A 180 -0.89 8.71 5.30
N LEU A 181 -0.88 9.05 6.60
CA LEU A 181 0.13 8.60 7.58
C LEU A 181 0.23 7.06 7.66
N ALA A 182 -0.83 6.33 7.29
CA ALA A 182 -0.78 4.88 7.18
C ALA A 182 0.30 4.38 6.21
N GLY A 183 0.66 5.21 5.20
CA GLY A 183 1.72 4.91 4.24
C GLY A 183 3.10 4.71 4.87
N PHE A 184 3.36 5.23 6.08
CA PHE A 184 4.61 4.98 6.81
C PHE A 184 4.82 3.50 7.15
N MET A 185 3.76 2.68 7.15
CA MET A 185 3.91 1.22 7.33
C MET A 185 4.62 0.53 6.17
N LEU A 186 4.83 1.20 5.03
CA LEU A 186 5.73 0.72 3.99
C LEU A 186 7.18 0.55 4.51
N ALA A 187 7.56 1.25 5.59
CA ALA A 187 8.85 1.09 6.26
C ALA A 187 9.05 -0.30 6.89
N VAL A 188 7.97 -1.05 7.18
CA VAL A 188 8.05 -2.43 7.69
C VAL A 188 8.62 -3.39 6.64
N TYR A 189 8.43 -3.07 5.36
CA TYR A 189 9.06 -3.81 4.27
C TYR A 189 10.57 -3.50 4.25
N PRO A 190 11.46 -4.50 4.09
CA PRO A 190 12.92 -4.28 4.07
C PRO A 190 13.34 -3.25 3.01
N SER A 191 14.56 -2.72 3.17
CA SER A 191 15.16 -1.73 2.27
C SER A 191 15.59 -2.33 0.93
N ASP A 192 14.66 -2.99 0.26
CA ASP A 192 14.83 -3.46 -1.10
C ASP A 192 14.40 -2.38 -2.09
N GLN A 193 14.91 -2.49 -3.32
CA GLN A 193 14.59 -1.62 -4.46
C GLN A 193 13.09 -1.37 -4.63
N LEU A 194 12.25 -2.41 -4.41
CA LEU A 194 10.78 -2.28 -4.51
C LEU A 194 10.20 -1.22 -3.59
N ARG A 195 10.71 -1.08 -2.35
CA ARG A 195 10.23 -0.07 -1.41
C ARG A 195 10.45 1.33 -1.94
N VAL A 196 11.67 1.56 -2.42
CA VAL A 196 12.12 2.84 -2.95
C VAL A 196 11.33 3.18 -4.20
N THR A 197 11.15 2.21 -5.11
CA THR A 197 10.34 2.39 -6.33
C THR A 197 8.89 2.73 -6.00
N ILE A 198 8.25 2.02 -5.07
CA ILE A 198 6.87 2.32 -4.66
C ILE A 198 6.77 3.72 -4.04
N SER A 199 7.72 4.09 -3.17
CA SER A 199 7.74 5.41 -2.54
C SER A 199 7.92 6.53 -3.56
N ILE A 200 8.88 6.39 -4.49
CA ILE A 200 9.12 7.36 -5.56
C ILE A 200 7.89 7.45 -6.44
N TYR A 201 7.35 6.32 -6.88
CA TYR A 201 6.16 6.28 -7.73
C TYR A 201 4.95 6.96 -7.05
N ALA A 202 4.68 6.63 -5.78
CA ALA A 202 3.59 7.24 -5.02
C ALA A 202 3.79 8.75 -4.84
N LEU A 203 5.02 9.19 -4.58
CA LEU A 203 5.36 10.61 -4.46
C LEU A 203 5.17 11.34 -5.80
N SER A 204 5.66 10.77 -6.91
CA SER A 204 5.48 11.33 -8.24
C SER A 204 4.01 11.44 -8.62
N ARG A 205 3.21 10.39 -8.35
CA ARG A 205 1.75 10.43 -8.57
C ARG A 205 1.05 11.44 -7.68
N ALA A 206 1.46 11.56 -6.41
CA ALA A 206 0.91 12.57 -5.51
C ALA A 206 1.25 14.00 -5.98
N ALA A 207 2.47 14.22 -6.47
CA ALA A 207 2.89 15.50 -7.04
C ALA A 207 2.10 15.83 -8.32
N GLU A 208 1.87 14.85 -9.19
CA GLU A 208 1.03 15.01 -10.38
C GLU A 208 -0.40 15.41 -10.00
N PHE A 209 -1.02 14.72 -9.04
CA PHE A 209 -2.37 15.08 -8.58
C PHE A 209 -2.41 16.46 -7.90
N ALA A 210 -1.38 16.81 -7.12
CA ALA A 210 -1.29 18.13 -6.50
C ALA A 210 -1.12 19.24 -7.56
N TYR A 211 -0.31 19.00 -8.59
CA TYR A 211 -0.14 19.91 -9.72
C TYR A 211 -1.46 20.11 -10.47
N ASN A 212 -2.13 19.01 -10.84
CA ASN A 212 -3.42 19.07 -11.54
C ASN A 212 -4.47 19.81 -10.71
N HIS A 213 -4.56 19.54 -9.41
CA HIS A 213 -5.51 20.25 -8.55
C HIS A 213 -5.19 21.75 -8.42
N ALA A 214 -3.91 22.11 -8.32
CA ALA A 214 -3.49 23.51 -8.26
C ALA A 214 -3.67 24.23 -9.61
N GLU A 215 -3.60 23.49 -10.72
CA GLU A 215 -3.94 23.98 -12.05
C GLU A 215 -5.45 24.21 -12.19
N ASP A 216 -6.30 23.27 -11.78
CA ASP A 216 -7.77 23.38 -11.84
C ASP A 216 -8.30 24.59 -11.04
N GLU A 217 -7.72 24.86 -9.87
CA GLU A 217 -8.07 26.00 -9.02
C GLU A 217 -7.52 27.34 -9.56
N GLY A 218 -6.65 27.29 -10.57
CA GLY A 218 -6.02 28.45 -11.18
C GLY A 218 -4.91 29.08 -10.32
N TRP A 219 -4.25 28.29 -9.47
CA TRP A 219 -3.17 28.78 -8.59
C TRP A 219 -1.82 28.87 -9.30
N ILE A 220 -1.58 27.98 -10.27
CA ILE A 220 -0.33 27.92 -11.05
C ILE A 220 -0.47 28.75 -12.33
N TRP A 221 -1.51 28.43 -13.09
CA TRP A 221 -1.91 29.15 -14.29
C TRP A 221 -3.23 29.84 -13.99
N GLY A 222 -3.42 31.06 -14.45
CA GLY A 222 -4.72 31.72 -14.38
C GLY A 222 -5.77 30.94 -15.17
N LYS A 223 -7.04 31.21 -14.85
CA LYS A 223 -8.19 30.64 -15.57
C LYS A 223 -8.18 31.06 -17.03
N GLU A 224 -8.83 30.26 -17.88
CA GLU A 224 -9.06 30.58 -19.29
C GLU A 224 -9.71 31.98 -19.42
N GLY A 225 -9.09 32.86 -20.20
CA GLY A 225 -9.37 34.30 -20.31
C GLY A 225 -8.51 35.22 -19.43
N SER A 226 -7.54 34.68 -18.67
CA SER A 226 -6.66 35.48 -17.80
C SER A 226 -5.41 35.97 -18.52
N ARG A 227 -4.80 37.05 -18.02
CA ARG A 227 -3.51 37.57 -18.54
C ARG A 227 -2.37 36.56 -18.42
N TRP A 228 -2.48 35.60 -17.50
CA TRP A 228 -1.46 34.59 -17.25
C TRP A 228 -2.07 33.20 -17.46
N GLU A 229 -2.21 32.78 -18.69
CA GLU A 229 -2.67 31.42 -19.04
C GLU A 229 -1.50 30.46 -19.19
N ARG A 230 -1.82 29.16 -19.16
CA ARG A 230 -0.85 28.09 -19.45
C ARG A 230 -0.37 28.23 -20.90
N PRO A 231 0.95 28.36 -21.15
CA PRO A 231 1.46 28.38 -22.51
C PRO A 231 1.10 27.08 -23.25
N TRP A 232 0.74 27.19 -24.53
CA TRP A 232 0.37 26.03 -25.35
C TRP A 232 1.49 24.98 -25.47
N TRP A 233 2.75 25.40 -25.34
CA TRP A 233 3.92 24.53 -25.34
C TRP A 233 4.22 23.95 -23.95
N TRP A 234 3.57 24.39 -22.88
CA TRP A 234 3.79 23.83 -21.55
C TRP A 234 2.94 22.57 -21.35
N GLY A 235 3.57 21.42 -21.11
CA GLY A 235 2.83 20.22 -20.74
C GLY A 235 3.67 18.98 -20.52
N SER A 236 3.00 17.84 -20.33
CA SER A 236 3.62 16.56 -19.98
C SER A 236 4.68 16.11 -21.00
N TRP A 237 4.59 16.56 -22.25
CA TRP A 237 5.58 16.30 -23.27
C TRP A 237 6.96 16.89 -22.94
N LEU A 238 7.04 17.97 -22.16
CA LEU A 238 8.29 18.62 -21.74
C LEU A 238 9.03 17.83 -20.65
N LEU A 239 8.33 16.94 -19.94
CA LEU A 239 8.96 16.02 -18.99
C LEU A 239 9.85 15.00 -19.71
N TYR A 240 9.50 14.60 -20.93
CA TYR A 240 10.30 13.64 -21.68
C TYR A 240 11.71 14.14 -22.00
N PRO A 241 11.94 15.30 -22.66
CA PRO A 241 13.29 15.80 -22.92
C PRO A 241 14.05 16.10 -21.63
N LEU A 242 13.37 16.59 -20.57
CA LEU A 242 14.01 16.86 -19.28
C LEU A 242 14.51 15.57 -18.61
N THR A 243 13.68 14.53 -18.58
CA THR A 243 14.07 13.22 -18.00
C THR A 243 15.12 12.53 -18.86
N CYS A 244 15.03 12.59 -20.18
CA CYS A 244 16.05 12.08 -21.10
C CYS A 244 17.39 12.82 -20.91
N GLY A 245 17.37 14.15 -20.70
CA GLY A 245 18.56 14.94 -20.42
C GLY A 245 19.21 14.54 -19.09
N GLN A 246 18.42 14.36 -18.03
CA GLN A 246 18.92 13.86 -16.74
C GLN A 246 19.48 12.44 -16.86
N LEU A 247 18.83 11.58 -17.65
CA LEU A 247 19.26 10.21 -17.89
C LEU A 247 20.57 10.16 -18.67
N LEU A 248 20.73 11.01 -19.70
CA LEU A 248 21.98 11.18 -20.44
C LEU A 248 23.09 11.75 -19.56
N HIS A 249 22.78 12.75 -18.73
CA HIS A 249 23.73 13.30 -17.77
C HIS A 249 24.23 12.22 -16.80
N ALA A 250 23.33 11.42 -16.23
CA ALA A 250 23.70 10.31 -15.35
C ALA A 250 24.50 9.24 -16.11
N PHE A 251 24.16 8.96 -17.37
CA PHE A 251 24.90 8.01 -18.20
C PHE A 251 26.36 8.43 -18.44
N VAL A 252 26.58 9.72 -18.72
CA VAL A 252 27.90 10.26 -19.06
C VAL A 252 28.73 10.59 -17.82
N PHE A 253 28.17 11.34 -16.85
CA PHE A 253 28.93 11.87 -15.72
C PHE A 253 28.90 10.97 -14.47
N ASP A 254 27.79 10.27 -14.22
CA ASP A 254 27.52 9.55 -12.96
C ASP A 254 27.06 8.11 -13.22
N ARG A 255 27.91 7.30 -13.88
CA ARG A 255 27.58 5.94 -14.34
C ARG A 255 27.11 5.00 -13.22
N ASP A 256 27.56 5.23 -11.99
CA ASP A 256 27.14 4.45 -10.81
C ASP A 256 25.65 4.61 -10.47
N CYS A 257 25.05 5.74 -10.85
CA CYS A 257 23.63 6.01 -10.66
C CYS A 257 22.77 5.49 -11.82
N PHE A 258 23.39 5.04 -12.91
CA PHE A 258 22.69 4.67 -14.14
C PHE A 258 22.22 3.21 -14.13
N PRO A 259 20.99 2.88 -14.57
CA PRO A 259 20.52 1.50 -14.61
C PRO A 259 21.31 0.66 -15.63
N THR A 260 22.09 -0.31 -15.15
CA THR A 260 22.97 -1.16 -15.97
C THR A 260 22.22 -1.90 -17.08
N THR A 261 21.02 -2.40 -16.81
CA THR A 261 20.17 -3.07 -17.82
C THR A 261 19.82 -2.14 -18.98
N TYR A 262 19.50 -0.88 -18.67
CA TYR A 262 19.15 0.11 -19.67
C TYR A 262 20.40 0.57 -20.44
N GLY A 263 21.54 0.68 -19.76
CA GLY A 263 22.83 0.99 -20.41
C GLY A 263 23.23 -0.07 -21.40
N ASN A 264 23.23 -1.33 -20.98
CA ASN A 264 23.51 -2.45 -21.87
C ASN A 264 22.53 -2.51 -23.05
N PHE A 265 21.26 -2.16 -22.82
CA PHE A 265 20.27 -2.08 -23.90
C PHE A 265 20.61 -0.97 -24.91
N ILE A 266 20.91 0.25 -24.46
CA ILE A 266 21.27 1.36 -25.36
C ILE A 266 22.54 1.01 -26.13
N LEU A 267 23.60 0.65 -25.40
CA LEU A 267 24.93 0.34 -25.94
C LEU A 267 24.89 -0.78 -26.98
N LYS A 268 24.03 -1.79 -26.78
CA LYS A 268 23.84 -2.89 -27.73
C LYS A 268 23.09 -2.46 -29.00
N ASN A 269 22.20 -1.48 -28.89
CA ASN A 269 21.39 -0.98 -30.01
C ASN A 269 22.00 0.28 -30.67
N SER A 270 23.19 0.73 -30.26
CA SER A 270 23.88 1.90 -30.82
C SER A 270 25.24 1.56 -31.47
N PRO A 271 25.33 0.57 -32.39
CA PRO A 271 26.59 0.17 -32.99
C PRO A 271 27.22 1.25 -33.89
N GLU A 272 26.38 2.16 -34.42
CA GLU A 272 26.83 3.27 -35.28
C GLU A 272 27.61 4.35 -34.50
N TYR A 273 27.20 4.60 -33.25
CA TYR A 273 27.81 5.62 -32.40
C TYR A 273 28.95 5.05 -31.56
N ILE A 274 28.87 3.77 -31.21
CA ILE A 274 29.87 3.10 -30.40
C ILE A 274 30.45 1.94 -31.19
N GLN A 275 31.61 2.22 -31.79
CA GLN A 275 32.26 1.28 -32.66
C GLN A 275 32.80 0.08 -31.88
N HIS A 276 32.27 -1.09 -32.23
CA HIS A 276 32.85 -2.36 -31.79
C HIS A 276 34.20 -2.58 -32.45
N ARG A 277 35.05 -3.38 -31.79
CA ARG A 277 36.36 -3.75 -32.34
C ARG A 277 36.19 -4.34 -33.75
N PRO A 278 36.82 -3.75 -34.77
CA PRO A 278 36.78 -4.28 -36.14
C PRO A 278 37.40 -5.68 -36.20
N ARG A 279 36.89 -6.54 -37.08
CA ARG A 279 37.37 -7.93 -37.23
C ARG A 279 38.83 -8.00 -37.70
N ASP A 280 39.25 -7.03 -38.49
CA ASP A 280 40.58 -6.98 -39.11
C ASP A 280 41.60 -6.23 -38.23
N TYR A 281 41.21 -5.77 -37.04
CA TYR A 281 42.09 -5.01 -36.16
C TYR A 281 43.07 -5.94 -35.43
N PRO A 282 44.40 -5.67 -35.46
CA PRO A 282 45.40 -6.51 -34.82
C PRO A 282 45.07 -6.81 -33.35
N SER A 283 45.22 -8.06 -32.93
CA SER A 283 44.97 -8.49 -31.55
C SER A 283 45.93 -7.86 -30.54
N THR A 284 47.11 -7.45 -31.01
CA THR A 284 48.19 -6.83 -30.22
C THR A 284 47.92 -5.38 -29.82
N LEU A 285 47.02 -4.68 -30.53
CA LEU A 285 46.65 -3.31 -30.23
C LEU A 285 45.38 -3.24 -29.36
N SER A 286 45.36 -2.30 -28.42
CA SER A 286 44.21 -2.04 -27.57
C SER A 286 43.13 -1.29 -28.33
N TRP A 287 41.90 -1.79 -28.27
CA TRP A 287 40.71 -1.08 -28.72
C TRP A 287 39.92 -0.60 -27.50
N PRO A 288 39.40 0.64 -27.47
CA PRO A 288 38.71 1.16 -26.30
C PRO A 288 37.45 0.34 -26.02
N SER A 289 37.20 0.08 -24.73
CA SER A 289 35.96 -0.58 -24.33
C SER A 289 34.76 0.36 -24.52
N THR A 290 33.57 -0.20 -24.72
CA THR A 290 32.32 0.57 -24.84
C THR A 290 32.13 1.54 -23.67
N ASN A 291 32.56 1.15 -22.46
CA ASN A 291 32.48 2.00 -21.28
C ASN A 291 33.54 3.11 -21.29
N GLU A 292 34.77 2.81 -21.70
CA GLU A 292 35.84 3.81 -21.84
C GLU A 292 35.45 4.90 -22.85
N ILE A 293 34.77 4.55 -23.95
CA ILE A 293 34.27 5.53 -24.92
C ILE A 293 33.30 6.52 -24.27
N VAL A 294 32.42 6.04 -23.39
CA VAL A 294 31.46 6.90 -22.65
C VAL A 294 32.18 7.72 -21.59
N ASP A 295 33.14 7.13 -20.87
CA ASP A 295 33.92 7.83 -19.85
C ASP A 295 34.77 8.97 -20.49
N ASN A 296 35.34 8.73 -21.68
CA ASN A 296 36.03 9.75 -22.47
C ASN A 296 35.12 10.91 -22.89
N LEU A 297 33.83 10.66 -23.17
CA LEU A 297 32.87 11.72 -23.47
C LEU A 297 32.70 12.67 -22.28
N ALA A 298 32.70 12.14 -21.06
CA ALA A 298 32.66 12.94 -19.84
C ALA A 298 33.94 13.75 -19.66
N GLU A 299 35.11 13.18 -19.98
CA GLU A 299 36.38 13.89 -19.96
C GLU A 299 36.43 15.02 -20.99
N MET A 300 35.99 14.78 -22.23
CA MET A 300 35.90 15.81 -23.27
C MET A 300 35.02 16.98 -22.81
N ALA A 301 33.87 16.69 -22.19
CA ALA A 301 33.00 17.73 -21.64
C ALA A 301 33.67 18.51 -20.49
N ARG A 302 34.40 17.83 -19.60
CA ARG A 302 35.17 18.48 -18.51
C ARG A 302 36.30 19.36 -19.03
N LEU A 303 36.91 18.97 -20.14
CA LEU A 303 37.97 19.72 -20.82
C LEU A 303 37.40 20.91 -21.64
N ASN A 304 36.08 21.13 -21.62
CA ASN A 304 35.38 22.11 -22.45
C ASN A 304 35.73 21.98 -23.94
N TYR A 305 35.91 20.73 -24.40
CA TYR A 305 36.15 20.46 -25.81
C TYR A 305 34.90 20.88 -26.62
N PRO A 306 35.04 21.63 -27.72
CA PRO A 306 33.92 22.14 -28.51
C PRO A 306 33.16 21.03 -29.26
#